data_AF-A0A453KWH0-F1
#
_entry.id   AF-A0A453KWH0-F1
#
_cell.length_a   1.000
_cell.length_b   1.000
_cell.length_c   1.000
_cell.angle_alpha   90.00
_cell.angle_beta   90.00
_cell.angle_gamma   90.00
#
_symmetry.space_group_name_H-M   'P 1'
#
loop_
_entity.id
_entity.type
_entity.pdbx_description
1 polymer ?
#
loop_
_entity_poly.entity_id
_entity_poly.type
_entity_poly.pdbx_seq_one_letter_code
_entity_poly.pdbx_strand_id
1 'polypeptide(L)' 'MRDLFNSSFGATFLTDTGKESSFAYHIHQYADIYTSKLENFLSYAPESWLHPPHDIKIMPHNAKVPASLFSTS' A
#
# COMPACT_ATOMS: atom_id res chain seq x y z
N MET A 1 8.01 -1.82 -18.12
CA MET A 1 7.12 -2.24 -17.01
C MET A 1 5.81 -2.87 -17.46
N ARG A 2 5.24 -2.54 -18.64
CA ARG A 2 3.99 -3.17 -19.10
C ARG A 2 4.06 -4.70 -19.20
N ASP A 3 5.22 -5.27 -19.53
CA ASP A 3 5.39 -6.71 -19.70
C ASP A 3 5.41 -7.51 -18.38
N LEU A 4 5.42 -6.84 -17.22
CA LEU A 4 5.39 -7.48 -15.90
C LEU A 4 3.97 -7.72 -15.39
N PHE A 5 2.97 -7.17 -16.07
CA PHE A 5 1.58 -7.22 -15.64
C PHE A 5 0.72 -8.01 -16.61
N ASN A 6 -0.51 -8.30 -16.20
CA ASN A 6 -1.47 -8.96 -17.08
C ASN A 6 -1.63 -8.17 -18.38
N SER A 7 -1.51 -8.83 -19.53
CA SER A 7 -1.52 -8.15 -20.83
C SER A 7 -2.87 -7.53 -21.20
N SER A 8 -3.97 -8.04 -20.65
CA SER A 8 -5.33 -7.57 -20.93
C SER A 8 -5.80 -6.51 -19.93
N PHE A 9 -5.44 -6.65 -18.66
CA PHE A 9 -5.97 -5.82 -17.56
C PHE A 9 -4.93 -4.94 -16.88
N GLY A 10 -3.64 -5.18 -17.11
CA GLY A 10 -2.56 -4.46 -16.45
C GLY A 10 -2.43 -4.80 -14.97
N ALA A 11 -2.11 -3.78 -14.16
CA ALA A 11 -1.93 -3.91 -12.72
C ALA A 11 -3.27 -3.81 -11.98
N THR A 12 -3.50 -4.64 -10.97
CA THR A 12 -4.76 -4.63 -10.21
C THR A 12 -4.95 -3.33 -9.41
N PHE A 13 -3.89 -2.77 -8.85
CA PHE A 13 -3.95 -1.61 -7.95
C PHE A 13 -3.81 -0.25 -8.66
N LEU A 14 -3.38 -0.24 -9.92
CA LEU A 14 -3.11 0.99 -10.66
C LEU A 14 -3.80 0.99 -12.03
N THR A 15 -4.28 2.14 -12.45
CA THR A 15 -4.73 2.38 -13.81
C THR A 15 -3.54 2.52 -14.76
N ASP A 16 -3.82 2.52 -16.06
CA ASP A 16 -2.86 2.83 -17.12
C ASP A 16 -2.22 4.23 -17.01
N THR A 17 -2.88 5.14 -16.30
CA THR A 17 -2.41 6.50 -15.97
C THR A 17 -1.63 6.58 -14.66
N GLY A 18 -1.42 5.45 -13.97
CA GLY A 18 -0.71 5.39 -12.70
C GLY A 18 -1.51 5.91 -11.49
N LYS A 19 -2.83 6.11 -11.64
CA LYS A 19 -3.74 6.44 -10.53
C LYS A 19 -4.21 5.17 -9.85
N GLU A 20 -4.71 5.28 -8.61
CA GLU A 20 -5.34 4.15 -7.93
C GLU A 20 -6.54 3.63 -8.73
N SER A 21 -6.63 2.30 -8.86
CA SER A 21 -7.80 1.66 -9.47
C SER A 21 -9.01 1.70 -8.54
N SER A 22 -10.21 1.44 -9.07
CA SER A 22 -11.41 1.27 -8.23
C SER A 22 -11.25 0.11 -7.24
N PHE A 23 -10.54 -0.96 -7.63
CA PHE A 23 -10.21 -2.05 -6.70
C PHE A 23 -9.34 -1.57 -5.53
N ALA A 24 -8.27 -0.82 -5.81
CA ALA A 24 -7.41 -0.26 -4.76
C ALA A 24 -8.20 0.67 -3.82
N TYR A 25 -9.05 1.52 -4.37
CA TYR A 25 -9.92 2.40 -3.58
C TYR A 25 -10.79 1.61 -2.60
N HIS A 26 -11.43 0.53 -3.05
CA HIS A 26 -12.28 -0.29 -2.17
C HIS A 26 -11.48 -1.01 -1.09
N ILE A 27 -10.30 -1.54 -1.40
CA ILE A 27 -9.42 -2.15 -0.40
C ILE A 27 -9.04 -1.12 0.66
N HIS A 28 -8.64 0.09 0.26
CA HIS A 28 -8.29 1.17 1.18
C HIS A 28 -9.48 1.71 1.99
N GLN A 29 -10.73 1.49 1.54
CA GLN A 29 -11.93 1.89 2.27
C GLN A 29 -12.44 0.83 3.24
N TYR A 30 -12.31 -0.45 2.90
CA TYR A 30 -12.99 -1.53 3.62
C TYR A 30 -12.08 -2.48 4.39
N ALA A 31 -10.78 -2.51 4.09
CA ALA A 31 -9.84 -3.35 4.79
C ALA A 31 -8.85 -2.49 5.57
N ASP A 32 -8.88 -2.61 6.91
CA ASP A 32 -7.90 -1.94 7.77
C ASP A 32 -6.48 -2.46 7.46
N ILE A 33 -6.36 -3.77 7.20
CA ILE A 33 -5.11 -4.44 6.83
C ILE A 33 -5.43 -5.48 5.76
N TYR A 34 -4.55 -5.62 4.77
CA TYR A 34 -4.64 -6.66 3.75
C TYR A 34 -3.27 -7.29 3.51
N THR A 35 -3.28 -8.56 3.10
CA THR A 35 -2.09 -9.34 2.77
C THR A 35 -2.45 -10.40 1.73
N SER A 36 -1.45 -11.03 1.12
CA SER A 36 -1.68 -12.00 0.03
C SER A 36 -2.35 -13.30 0.51
N LYS A 37 -2.09 -13.73 1.75
CA LYS A 37 -2.65 -14.95 2.35
C LYS A 37 -2.76 -14.83 3.87
N LEU A 38 -3.72 -15.55 4.47
CA LEU A 38 -4.01 -15.48 5.90
C LEU A 38 -2.80 -15.85 6.78
N GLU A 39 -1.98 -16.81 6.34
CA GLU A 39 -0.82 -17.29 7.08
C GLU A 39 0.23 -16.19 7.34
N ASN A 40 0.22 -15.14 6.52
CA ASN A 40 1.11 -14.00 6.74
C ASN A 40 0.79 -13.28 8.06
N PHE A 41 -0.46 -13.30 8.54
CA PHE A 41 -0.80 -12.75 9.85
C PHE A 41 -0.22 -13.58 11.00
N LEU A 42 -0.03 -14.88 10.81
CA LEU A 42 0.58 -15.77 11.81
C LEU A 42 2.08 -15.51 12.00
N SER A 43 2.69 -14.73 11.10
CA SER A 43 4.10 -14.30 11.23
C SER A 43 4.27 -13.15 12.23
N TYR A 44 3.17 -12.54 12.67
CA TYR A 44 3.15 -11.50 13.69
C TYR A 44 2.74 -12.09 15.05
N ALA A 45 3.27 -11.55 16.14
CA ALA A 45 2.78 -11.91 17.47
C ALA A 45 1.30 -11.46 17.60
N PRO A 46 0.43 -12.20 18.30
CA PRO A 46 -0.97 -11.82 18.50
C PRO A 46 -1.16 -10.42 19.10
N GLU A 47 -0.19 -9.98 19.90
CA GLU A 47 -0.18 -8.67 20.57
C GLU A 47 0.44 -7.55 19.71
N SER A 48 0.74 -7.82 18.43
CA SER A 48 1.44 -6.85 17.58
C SER A 48 0.54 -5.67 17.22
N TRP A 49 1.09 -4.46 17.35
CA TRP A 49 0.41 -3.23 16.92
C TRP A 49 0.84 -2.91 15.48
N LEU A 50 -0.14 -2.83 14.58
CA LEU A 50 0.10 -2.54 13.17
C LEU A 50 -0.23 -1.07 12.89
N HIS A 51 0.76 -0.32 12.41
CA HIS A 51 0.62 1.10 12.12
C HIS A 51 0.70 1.33 10.60
N PRO A 52 -0.22 2.12 10.02
CA PRO A 52 -0.12 2.47 8.61
C PRO A 52 1.12 3.35 8.39
N PRO A 53 1.83 3.17 7.26
CA PRO A 53 2.91 4.08 6.90
C PRO A 53 2.42 5.52 6.75
N HIS A 54 3.18 6.45 7.32
CA HIS A 54 2.84 7.88 7.40
C HIS A 54 2.85 8.58 6.03
N ASP A 55 3.45 7.97 5.02
CA ASP A 55 3.76 8.54 3.71
C ASP A 55 2.86 8.03 2.57
N ILE A 56 1.94 7.10 2.84
CA ILE A 56 1.06 6.51 1.81
C ILE A 56 0.07 7.53 1.23
N LYS A 57 -0.43 8.46 2.05
CA LYS A 57 -1.50 9.38 1.64
C LYS A 57 -1.22 10.82 2.04
N ILE A 58 -0.05 11.28 1.64
CA ILE A 58 0.36 12.68 1.77
C ILE A 58 -0.56 13.52 0.88
N MET A 59 -1.32 14.42 1.49
CA MET A 59 -2.18 15.34 0.73
C MET A 59 -1.31 16.23 -0.17
N PRO A 60 -1.84 16.71 -1.31
CA PRO A 60 -1.02 17.45 -2.29
C PRO A 60 -0.27 18.68 -1.75
N HIS A 61 -0.74 19.25 -0.63
CA HIS A 61 -0.15 20.41 0.02
C HIS A 61 0.83 20.06 1.15
N ASN A 62 0.94 18.79 1.53
CA ASN A 62 1.86 18.36 2.59
C ASN A 62 3.27 18.19 2.03
N ALA A 63 4.25 18.70 2.76
CA ALA A 63 5.66 18.46 2.46
C ALA A 63 6.00 16.97 2.66
N LYS A 64 6.62 16.34 1.66
CA LYS A 64 7.18 14.99 1.81
C LYS A 64 8.44 15.08 2.67
N VAL A 65 8.38 14.53 3.89
CA VAL A 65 9.56 14.39 4.74
C VAL A 65 10.18 13.02 4.48
N PRO A 66 11.43 12.92 4.00
CA PRO A 66 12.08 11.64 3.77
C PRO A 66 12.15 10.80 5.05
N ALA A 67 11.71 9.55 4.98
CA ALA A 67 11.75 8.62 6.12
C ALA A 67 13.17 8.40 6.67
N SER A 68 14.21 8.60 5.83
CA SER A 68 15.62 8.55 6.22
C SER A 68 16.02 9.59 7.27
N LEU A 69 15.21 10.64 7.48
CA LEU A 69 15.43 11.63 8.54
C LEU A 69 14.99 11.12 9.93
N PHE A 70 14.24 10.01 10.00
CA PHE A 70 13.73 9.43 11.24
C PHE A 70 14.40 8.12 11.63
N SER A 71 15.32 7.57 10.83
CA SER A 71 16.12 6.43 11.25
C SER A 71 17.24 6.90 12.18
N THR A 72 17.17 6.56 13.46
CA THR A 72 18.32 6.65 14.37
C THR A 72 19.30 5.53 14.05
N SER A 73 20.58 5.88 13.92
CA SER A 73 21.72 4.96 13.75
C SER A 73 21.82 3.91 14.84
#